data_AF-A0A0D9XHV6-F1
#
_entry.id   AF-A0A0D9XHV6-F1
#
_cell.length_a   1.000
_cell.length_b   1.000
_cell.length_c   1.000
_cell.angle_alpha   90.00
_cell.angle_beta   90.00
_cell.angle_gamma   90.00
#
_symmetry.space_group_name_H-M   'P 1'
#
loop_
_entity.id
_entity.type
_entity.pdbx_description
1 polymer ?
#
loop_
_entity_poly.entity_id
_entity_poly.type
_entity_poly.pdbx_seq_one_letter_code
_entity_poly.pdbx_strand_id
1 'polypeptide(L)'
;MAAAAASMAMMEETTTAVVVLRCFDGIKVAAPAGMAAARSGLVAAAAAAGGGVVVDVPGNVSGVDVAAVVAYWTGRAAAADGEGFDGEFIGGLTHDARIDLIHAAHRLADKALFGLLA
;
A
#
# COMPACT_ATOMS: atom_id res chain seq x y z
N MET A 1 24.53 33.37 10.59
CA MET A 1 24.73 32.01 9.99
C MET A 1 23.82 30.95 10.65
N ALA A 2 22.59 31.31 11.07
CA ALA A 2 21.68 30.42 11.81
C ALA A 2 20.54 29.85 10.95
N ALA A 3 20.39 30.28 9.70
CA ALA A 3 19.30 29.85 8.82
C ALA A 3 19.57 28.51 8.10
N ALA A 4 20.84 28.12 7.95
CA ALA A 4 21.19 26.89 7.23
C ALA A 4 20.99 25.59 8.07
N ALA A 5 20.93 25.70 9.40
CA ALA A 5 20.68 24.55 10.27
C ALA A 5 19.19 24.18 10.35
N ALA A 6 18.28 25.12 10.08
CA ALA A 6 16.83 24.86 10.09
C ALA A 6 16.37 24.07 8.85
N SER A 7 17.11 24.11 7.74
CA SER A 7 16.74 23.40 6.50
C SER A 7 17.15 21.93 6.50
N MET A 8 18.11 21.53 7.35
CA MET A 8 18.53 20.12 7.48
C MET A 8 17.69 19.33 8.51
N ALA A 9 17.04 20.02 9.46
CA ALA A 9 16.15 19.37 10.43
C ALA A 9 14.78 18.96 9.84
N MET A 10 14.39 19.48 8.66
CA MET A 10 13.14 19.11 7.98
C MET A 10 13.27 17.85 7.11
N MET A 11 14.47 17.28 6.96
CA MET A 11 14.74 16.15 6.06
C MET A 11 14.99 14.82 6.77
N GLU A 12 14.98 14.81 8.11
CA GLU A 12 15.28 13.62 8.94
C GLU A 12 14.21 13.31 9.99
N GLU A 13 13.03 13.92 9.87
CA GLU A 13 11.82 13.44 10.54
C GLU A 13 10.89 12.75 9.53
N THR A 14 11.45 11.86 8.70
CA THR A 14 10.62 10.78 8.17
C THR A 14 10.42 9.79 9.31
N THR A 15 9.65 10.21 10.31
CA THR A 15 8.88 9.24 11.08
C THR A 15 8.21 8.37 10.04
N THR A 16 8.55 7.08 10.03
CA THR A 16 7.89 6.09 9.19
C THR A 16 6.44 6.05 9.67
N ALA A 17 5.64 7.01 9.22
CA ALA A 17 4.23 7.06 9.50
C ALA A 17 3.67 5.75 8.95
N VAL A 18 3.02 4.98 9.81
CA VAL A 18 2.43 3.70 9.44
C VAL A 18 0.92 3.89 9.42
N VAL A 19 0.28 3.44 8.35
CA VAL A 19 -1.16 3.28 8.28
C VAL A 19 -1.50 1.82 8.58
N VAL A 20 -2.47 1.62 9.45
CA VAL A 20 -3.01 0.30 9.79
C VAL A 20 -4.29 0.07 8.98
N LEU A 21 -4.25 -0.90 8.08
CA LEU A 21 -5.41 -1.40 7.34
C LEU A 21 -6.11 -2.45 8.19
N ARG A 22 -7.34 -2.17 8.62
CA ARG A 22 -8.20 -3.14 9.33
C ARG A 22 -9.01 -3.92 8.30
N CYS A 23 -8.78 -5.22 8.27
CA CYS A 23 -9.40 -6.13 7.32
C CYS A 23 -10.66 -6.76 7.93
N PHE A 24 -11.48 -7.37 7.07
CA PHE A 24 -12.78 -7.93 7.48
C PHE A 24 -12.65 -9.07 8.50
N ASP A 25 -11.60 -9.88 8.39
CA ASP A 25 -11.27 -10.99 9.28
C ASP A 25 -10.66 -10.56 10.62
N GLY A 26 -10.57 -9.25 10.88
CA GLY A 26 -9.99 -8.67 12.08
C GLY A 26 -8.46 -8.56 12.04
N ILE A 27 -7.80 -8.99 10.96
CA ILE A 27 -6.36 -8.82 10.78
C ILE A 27 -6.04 -7.34 10.54
N LYS A 28 -4.96 -6.88 11.17
CA LYS A 28 -4.44 -5.53 11.03
C LYS A 28 -3.13 -5.58 10.26
N VAL A 29 -3.10 -4.96 9.08
CA VAL A 29 -1.92 -4.91 8.23
C VAL A 29 -1.30 -3.52 8.32
N ALA A 30 -0.03 -3.46 8.69
CA ALA A 30 0.74 -2.21 8.72
C ALA A 30 1.35 -1.92 7.35
N ALA A 31 1.19 -0.70 6.85
CA ALA A 31 1.80 -0.25 5.60
C ALA A 31 2.47 1.12 5.80
N PRO A 32 3.58 1.42 5.12
CA PRO A 32 4.18 2.76 5.13
C PRO A 32 3.17 3.78 4.57
N ALA A 33 2.85 4.82 5.34
CA ALA A 33 1.77 5.76 5.05
C ALA A 33 1.96 6.48 3.71
N GLY A 34 3.18 6.93 3.41
CA GLY A 34 3.48 7.61 2.14
C GLY A 34 3.23 6.71 0.92
N MET A 35 3.62 5.43 1.02
CA MET A 35 3.39 4.43 -0.02
C MET A 35 1.90 4.09 -0.12
N ALA A 36 1.26 3.80 1.00
CA ALA A 36 -0.15 3.45 1.05
C ALA A 36 -1.03 4.59 0.50
N ALA A 37 -0.74 5.84 0.84
CA ALA A 37 -1.46 7.00 0.30
C ALA A 37 -1.19 7.23 -1.20
N ALA A 38 0.02 6.95 -1.70
CA ALA A 38 0.33 7.06 -3.12
C ALA A 38 -0.31 5.96 -3.98
N ARG A 39 -0.48 4.76 -3.41
CA ARG A 39 -0.99 3.57 -4.11
C ARG A 39 -2.50 3.40 -3.97
N SER A 40 -3.04 3.64 -2.77
CA SER A 40 -4.43 3.40 -2.43
C SER A 40 -5.21 4.70 -2.37
N GLY A 41 -6.17 4.86 -3.29
CA GLY A 41 -7.12 5.97 -3.24
C GLY A 41 -7.98 5.98 -1.96
N LEU A 42 -8.21 4.81 -1.37
CA LEU A 42 -8.91 4.67 -0.09
C LEU A 42 -8.10 5.28 1.07
N VAL A 43 -6.81 4.96 1.16
CA VAL A 43 -5.91 5.53 2.18
C VAL A 43 -5.71 7.02 1.96
N ALA A 44 -5.56 7.46 0.70
CA ALA A 44 -5.46 8.88 0.38
C ALA A 44 -6.71 9.67 0.83
N ALA A 45 -7.90 9.12 0.61
CA ALA A 45 -9.15 9.74 1.05
C ALA A 45 -9.28 9.78 2.58
N ALA A 46 -8.89 8.70 3.28
CA ALA A 46 -8.90 8.66 4.74
C ALA A 46 -7.91 9.67 5.34
N ALA A 47 -6.71 9.78 4.77
CA ALA A 47 -5.72 10.78 5.16
C ALA A 47 -6.25 12.22 4.95
N ALA A 48 -6.89 12.49 3.82
CA ALA A 48 -7.50 13.80 3.54
C ALA A 48 -8.65 14.15 4.49
N ALA A 49 -9.39 13.14 4.96
CA ALA A 49 -10.47 13.31 5.94
C ALA A 49 -9.97 13.46 7.40
N GLY A 50 -8.65 13.44 7.64
CA GLY A 50 -8.05 13.51 8.98
C GLY A 50 -8.01 12.17 9.73
N GLY A 51 -8.43 11.07 9.10
CA GLY A 51 -8.31 9.70 9.61
C GLY A 51 -6.94 9.11 9.27
N GLY A 52 -5.88 9.54 9.95
CA GLY A 52 -4.50 9.35 9.46
C GLY A 52 -3.83 8.01 9.78
N VAL A 53 -4.35 7.21 10.71
CA VAL A 53 -3.57 6.08 11.27
C VAL A 53 -4.23 4.72 11.08
N VAL A 54 -5.55 4.67 11.04
CA VAL A 54 -6.29 3.41 10.93
C VAL A 54 -7.38 3.55 9.88
N VAL A 55 -7.35 2.69 8.86
CA VAL A 55 -8.26 2.70 7.73
C VAL A 55 -8.96 1.36 7.63
N ASP A 56 -10.28 1.38 7.60
CA ASP A 56 -11.10 0.18 7.42
C ASP A 56 -11.16 -0.20 5.94
N VAL A 57 -10.79 -1.44 5.61
CA VAL A 57 -10.85 -1.95 4.25
C VAL A 57 -12.25 -2.52 4.00
N PRO A 58 -13.05 -1.93 3.10
CA PRO A 58 -14.41 -2.39 2.83
C PRO A 58 -14.41 -3.62 1.90
N GLY A 59 -15.53 -4.36 1.90
CA GLY A 59 -15.81 -5.35 0.87
C GLY A 59 -15.26 -6.76 1.13
N ASN A 60 -15.18 -7.18 2.39
CA ASN A 60 -14.81 -8.55 2.79
C ASN A 60 -13.44 -9.00 2.28
N VAL A 61 -12.48 -8.08 2.17
CA VAL A 61 -11.10 -8.41 1.81
C VAL A 61 -10.41 -9.05 3.01
N SER A 62 -9.74 -10.18 2.80
CA SER A 62 -8.98 -10.85 3.85
C SER A 62 -7.69 -10.09 4.16
N GLY A 63 -7.19 -10.21 5.39
CA GLY A 63 -5.90 -9.66 5.76
C GLY A 63 -4.73 -10.28 5.03
N VAL A 64 -4.89 -11.52 4.54
CA VAL A 64 -3.88 -12.20 3.71
C VAL A 64 -3.72 -11.47 2.38
N ASP A 65 -4.82 -11.12 1.72
CA ASP A 65 -4.78 -10.42 0.44
C ASP A 65 -4.23 -9.00 0.60
N VAL A 66 -4.66 -8.30 1.65
CA VAL A 66 -4.13 -6.96 1.96
C VAL A 66 -2.63 -7.03 2.29
N ALA A 67 -2.18 -8.03 3.04
CA ALA A 67 -0.76 -8.23 3.32
C ALA A 67 0.03 -8.51 2.03
N ALA A 68 -0.51 -9.32 1.12
CA ALA A 68 0.10 -9.58 -0.19
C ALA A 68 0.18 -8.31 -1.06
N VAL A 69 -0.84 -7.45 -1.06
CA VAL A 69 -0.80 -6.15 -1.73
C VAL A 69 0.29 -5.24 -1.15
N VAL A 70 0.40 -5.16 0.18
CA VAL A 70 1.44 -4.36 0.85
C VAL A 70 2.84 -4.93 0.58
N ALA A 71 3.00 -6.25 0.57
CA ALA A 71 4.24 -6.92 0.19
C ALA A 71 4.61 -6.61 -1.27
N TYR A 72 3.63 -6.62 -2.18
CA TYR A 72 3.84 -6.20 -3.56
C TYR A 72 4.30 -4.73 -3.64
N TRP A 73 3.64 -3.79 -2.95
CA TRP A 73 4.05 -2.38 -2.99
C TRP A 73 5.49 -2.16 -2.51
N THR A 74 5.86 -2.82 -1.41
CA THR A 74 7.20 -2.71 -0.83
C THR A 74 8.25 -3.37 -1.72
N GLY A 75 8.00 -4.57 -2.22
CA GLY A 75 8.88 -5.25 -3.16
C GLY A 75 9.05 -4.47 -4.47
N ARG A 76 7.95 -3.94 -5.01
CA ARG A 76 7.95 -3.18 -6.26
C ARG A 76 8.69 -1.85 -6.16
N ALA A 77 8.62 -1.20 -5.00
CA ALA A 77 9.36 0.03 -4.72
C ALA A 77 10.87 -0.22 -4.56
N ALA A 78 11.26 -1.41 -4.11
CA ALA A 78 12.65 -1.82 -3.95
C ALA A 78 13.28 -2.41 -5.23
N ALA A 79 12.45 -2.86 -6.18
CA ALA A 79 12.90 -3.50 -7.40
C ALA A 79 13.62 -2.52 -8.34
N ALA A 80 14.83 -2.88 -8.78
CA ALA A 80 15.58 -2.13 -9.79
C ALA A 80 14.97 -2.32 -11.20
N ASP A 81 14.52 -3.53 -11.52
CA ASP A 81 13.73 -3.84 -12.70
C ASP A 81 12.27 -4.02 -12.30
N GLY A 82 11.48 -3.00 -12.56
CA GLY A 82 10.08 -2.96 -12.20
C GLY A 82 9.21 -3.90 -13.02
N GLU A 83 9.41 -3.94 -14.33
CA GLU A 83 8.61 -4.76 -15.24
C GLU A 83 8.93 -6.24 -15.05
N GLY A 84 10.21 -6.58 -14.84
CA GLY A 84 10.63 -7.94 -14.49
C GLY A 84 10.00 -8.42 -13.17
N PHE A 85 10.01 -7.57 -12.14
CA PHE A 85 9.36 -7.87 -10.87
C PHE A 85 7.85 -8.07 -11.03
N ASP A 86 7.18 -7.20 -11.79
CA ASP A 86 5.74 -7.28 -12.05
C ASP A 86 5.40 -8.61 -12.76
N GLY A 87 6.22 -9.00 -13.75
CA GLY A 87 6.08 -10.27 -14.46
C GLY A 87 6.28 -11.49 -13.57
N GLU A 88 7.31 -11.51 -12.72
CA GLU A 88 7.57 -12.61 -11.78
C GLU A 88 6.46 -12.72 -10.72
N PHE A 89 6.03 -11.58 -10.17
CA PHE A 89 4.95 -11.53 -9.19
C PHE A 89 3.67 -12.16 -9.76
N ILE A 90 3.24 -11.72 -10.94
CA ILE A 90 2.04 -12.26 -11.60
C ILE A 90 2.22 -13.73 -11.98
N GLY A 91 3.39 -14.08 -12.52
CA GLY A 91 3.70 -15.45 -12.96
C GLY A 91 3.71 -16.46 -11.80
N GLY A 92 3.97 -16.01 -10.58
CA GLY A 92 3.94 -16.83 -9.36
C GLY A 92 2.54 -17.01 -8.75
N LEU A 93 1.51 -16.28 -9.21
CA LEU A 93 0.18 -16.36 -8.64
C LEU A 93 -0.61 -17.56 -9.19
N THR A 94 -1.38 -18.21 -8.30
CA THR A 94 -2.47 -19.09 -8.74
C THR A 94 -3.62 -18.26 -9.31
N HIS A 95 -4.52 -18.90 -10.06
CA HIS A 95 -5.72 -18.22 -10.58
C HIS A 95 -6.54 -17.59 -9.46
N ASP A 96 -6.82 -18.35 -8.40
CA ASP A 96 -7.62 -17.88 -7.27
C ASP A 96 -6.96 -16.70 -6.55
N ALA A 97 -5.65 -16.80 -6.24
CA ALA A 97 -4.90 -15.72 -5.62
C ALA A 97 -4.90 -14.44 -6.48
N ARG A 98 -4.89 -14.58 -7.80
CA ARG A 98 -5.00 -13.44 -8.72
C ARG A 98 -6.38 -12.78 -8.63
N ILE A 99 -7.46 -13.56 -8.59
CA ILE A 99 -8.82 -13.04 -8.43
C ILE A 99 -8.97 -12.31 -7.08
N ASP A 100 -8.45 -12.89 -6.01
CA ASP A 100 -8.49 -12.30 -4.68
C ASP A 100 -7.73 -10.97 -4.63
N LEU A 101 -6.55 -10.91 -5.27
CA LEU A 101 -5.77 -9.67 -5.37
C LEU A 101 -6.44 -8.61 -6.27
N ILE A 102 -7.14 -8.99 -7.33
CA ILE A 102 -7.95 -8.05 -8.13
C ILE A 102 -9.04 -7.44 -7.25
N HIS A 103 -9.72 -8.27 -6.46
CA HIS A 103 -10.75 -7.79 -5.55
C HIS A 103 -10.17 -6.85 -4.48
N ALA A 104 -9.05 -7.23 -3.86
CA ALA A 104 -8.34 -6.39 -2.88
C ALA A 104 -7.89 -5.05 -3.50
N ALA A 105 -7.25 -5.07 -4.68
CA ALA A 105 -6.79 -3.88 -5.38
C ALA A 105 -7.96 -2.93 -5.72
N HIS A 106 -9.10 -3.49 -6.13
CA HIS A 106 -10.31 -2.71 -6.39
C HIS A 106 -10.81 -1.99 -5.12
N ARG A 107 -10.86 -2.68 -3.99
CA ARG A 107 -11.34 -2.11 -2.70
C ARG A 107 -10.37 -1.08 -2.12
N LEU A 108 -9.08 -1.28 -2.32
CA LEU A 108 -8.05 -0.30 -1.97
C LEU A 108 -8.01 0.88 -2.95
N ALA A 109 -8.77 0.82 -4.06
CA ALA A 109 -8.68 1.78 -5.16
C ALA A 109 -7.25 1.95 -5.70
N ASP A 110 -6.47 0.87 -5.72
CA ASP A 110 -5.16 0.83 -6.39
C ASP A 110 -5.35 0.51 -7.88
N LYS A 111 -5.43 1.56 -8.69
CA LYS A 111 -5.63 1.46 -10.14
C LYS A 111 -4.47 0.77 -10.85
N ALA A 112 -3.23 0.96 -10.37
CA ALA A 112 -2.05 0.42 -11.02
C ALA A 112 -1.94 -1.09 -10.80
N LEU A 113 -2.17 -1.56 -9.58
CA LEU A 113 -2.20 -2.99 -9.29
C LEU A 113 -3.41 -3.67 -9.94
N PHE A 114 -4.58 -3.02 -9.92
CA PHE A 114 -5.77 -3.55 -10.61
C PHE A 114 -5.52 -3.74 -12.11
N GLY A 115 -4.98 -2.73 -12.79
CA GLY A 115 -4.68 -2.81 -14.22
C GLY A 115 -3.56 -3.78 -14.59
N LEU A 116 -2.71 -4.16 -13.62
CA LEU A 116 -1.68 -5.18 -13.81
C LEU A 116 -2.26 -6.61 -13.72
N LEU A 117 -3.26 -6.81 -12.86
CA LEU A 117 -3.79 -8.13 -12.57
C LEU A 117 -4.98 -8.53 -13.46
N ALA A 118 -5.78 -7.56 -13.91
CA ALA A 118 -7.00 -7.73 -14.72
C ALA A 118 -6.70 -7.89 -16.21
#